data_AF-A0A4Q8T9A9-F1
#
_entry.id   AF-A0A4Q8T9A9-F1
#
_cell.length_a   1.000
_cell.length_b   1.000
_cell.length_c   1.000
_cell.angle_alpha   90.00
_cell.angle_beta   90.00
_cell.angle_gamma   90.00
#
_symmetry.space_group_name_H-M   'P 1'
#
loop_
_entity.id
_entity.type
_entity.pdbx_description
1 polymer ?
#
loop_
_entity_poly.entity_id
_entity_poly.type
_entity_poly.pdbx_seq_one_letter_code
_entity_poly.pdbx_strand_id
1 'polypeptide(L)'
;MDEIFFETKIKQDGTKLFAFSIPLMKPREGGGGRGGRGQGGDGGGRGGRGGQESRGGSSQKSSDSSDRMTEQLYASLNEKLDETGYCQTGYIEIDTHQTEDRLHLLGECNETASDNDVFNFTRKNSP
;
A
#
# COMPACT_ATOMS: atom_id res chain seq x y z
N MET A 1 1.62 -14.43 6.91
CA MET A 1 2.63 -13.39 6.56
C MET A 1 2.23 -12.97 5.17
N ASP A 2 1.58 -11.82 5.05
CA ASP A 2 1.16 -11.32 3.75
C ASP A 2 2.44 -10.95 2.98
N GLU A 3 2.77 -11.78 1.99
CA GLU A 3 4.05 -11.75 1.30
C GLU A 3 4.12 -10.54 0.36
N ILE A 4 5.19 -9.76 0.49
CA ILE A 4 5.55 -8.68 -0.44
C ILE A 4 6.05 -9.34 -1.73
N PHE A 5 5.61 -8.83 -2.88
CA PHE A 5 6.03 -9.32 -4.18
C PHE A 5 7.05 -8.37 -4.80
N PHE A 6 8.15 -8.92 -5.31
CA PHE A 6 9.16 -8.17 -6.06
C PHE A 6 9.68 -9.01 -7.21
N GLU A 7 9.30 -8.66 -8.43
CA GLU A 7 9.74 -9.29 -9.66
C GLU A 7 10.60 -8.32 -10.47
N THR A 8 11.64 -8.84 -11.11
CA THR A 8 12.58 -8.05 -11.90
C THR A 8 12.65 -8.58 -13.32
N LYS A 9 12.95 -7.72 -14.30
CA LYS A 9 13.09 -8.12 -15.70
C LYS A 9 14.10 -7.22 -16.41
N ILE A 10 15.10 -7.83 -17.03
CA ILE A 10 16.05 -7.14 -17.89
C ILE A 10 15.66 -7.38 -19.35
N LYS A 11 15.43 -6.32 -20.11
CA LYS A 11 15.16 -6.37 -21.55
C LYS A 11 16.46 -6.55 -22.36
N GLN A 12 16.32 -6.87 -23.64
CA GLN A 12 17.47 -7.08 -24.54
C GLN A 12 18.30 -5.81 -24.78
N ASP A 13 17.67 -4.64 -24.69
CA ASP A 13 18.32 -3.32 -24.77
C ASP A 13 19.04 -2.91 -23.47
N GLY A 14 19.00 -3.77 -22.43
CA GLY A 14 19.59 -3.50 -21.13
C GLY A 14 18.67 -2.73 -20.18
N THR A 15 17.46 -2.36 -20.58
CA THR A 15 16.51 -1.71 -19.67
C THR A 15 16.12 -2.66 -18.53
N LYS A 16 16.17 -2.15 -17.29
CA LYS A 16 15.85 -2.89 -16.06
C LYS A 16 14.47 -2.47 -15.58
N LEU A 17 13.53 -3.40 -15.55
CA LEU A 17 12.17 -3.20 -15.07
C LEU A 17 11.93 -3.98 -13.79
N PHE A 18 11.03 -3.49 -12.94
CA PHE A 18 10.54 -4.24 -11.81
C PHE A 18 9.03 -4.04 -11.59
N ALA A 19 8.44 -5.02 -10.92
CA ALA A 19 7.09 -4.97 -10.39
C ALA A 19 7.13 -5.25 -8.89
N PHE A 20 6.57 -4.36 -8.10
CA PHE A 20 6.54 -4.45 -6.64
C PHE A 20 5.10 -4.36 -6.15
N SER A 21 4.71 -5.18 -5.17
CA SER A 21 3.41 -5.01 -4.53
C SER A 21 3.39 -5.40 -3.05
N ILE A 22 2.61 -4.64 -2.28
CA ILE A 22 2.34 -4.90 -0.86
C ILE A 22 0.85 -5.17 -0.64
N PRO A 23 0.50 -6.00 0.35
CA PRO A 23 -0.90 -6.21 0.76
C PRO A 23 -1.52 -4.93 1.30
N LEU A 24 -2.78 -4.69 0.96
CA LEU A 24 -3.59 -3.66 1.60
C LEU A 24 -3.95 -4.14 3.01
N MET A 25 -3.65 -3.32 4.01
CA MET A 25 -4.16 -3.55 5.34
C MET A 25 -5.66 -3.23 5.33
N LYS A 26 -6.50 -4.25 5.05
CA LYS A 26 -7.94 -4.10 5.24
C LYS A 26 -8.16 -3.69 6.71
N PRO A 27 -8.84 -2.56 6.99
CA PRO A 27 -9.25 -2.29 8.35
C PRO A 27 -10.05 -3.51 8.80
N ARG A 28 -9.63 -4.15 9.90
CA ARG A 28 -10.32 -5.31 10.45
C ARG A 28 -11.79 -4.96 10.62
N GLU A 29 -12.62 -5.39 9.69
CA GLU A 29 -14.07 -5.34 9.80
C GLU A 29 -14.45 -6.42 10.81
N GLY A 30 -14.35 -6.12 12.10
CA GLY A 30 -14.42 -7.16 13.13
C GLY A 30 -14.15 -6.68 14.55
N GLY A 31 -14.88 -5.65 14.98
CA GLY A 31 -14.94 -5.22 16.38
C GLY A 31 -16.20 -4.44 16.75
N GLY A 32 -17.23 -4.45 15.90
CA GLY A 32 -18.57 -3.97 16.25
C GLY A 32 -19.37 -5.13 16.84
N GLY A 33 -19.35 -5.30 18.17
CA GLY A 33 -19.95 -6.49 18.78
C GLY A 33 -20.17 -6.46 20.29
N ARG A 34 -21.11 -5.61 20.73
CA ARG A 34 -22.05 -5.80 21.88
C ARG A 34 -21.48 -5.74 23.31
N GLY A 35 -22.01 -4.80 24.12
CA GLY A 35 -21.94 -4.96 25.57
C GLY A 35 -22.25 -3.78 26.49
N GLY A 36 -22.75 -2.64 26.03
CA GLY A 36 -23.17 -1.55 26.93
C GLY A 36 -24.48 -1.85 27.67
N ARG A 37 -24.50 -2.83 28.58
CA ARG A 37 -25.56 -2.95 29.61
C ARG A 37 -25.08 -2.27 30.90
N GLY A 38 -24.99 -0.95 30.86
CA GLY A 38 -25.06 -0.15 32.08
C GLY A 38 -26.52 -0.04 32.50
N GLN A 39 -26.94 -0.89 33.45
CA GLN A 39 -28.14 -0.66 34.24
C GLN A 39 -27.97 0.65 35.01
N GLY A 40 -28.95 1.55 34.92
CA GLY A 40 -29.04 2.68 35.83
C GLY A 40 -29.94 3.80 35.33
N GLY A 41 -31.15 3.88 35.90
CA GLY A 41 -31.81 5.17 36.13
C GLY A 41 -33.11 5.40 35.36
N ASP A 42 -34.22 5.09 36.01
CA ASP A 42 -35.51 5.77 35.83
C ASP A 42 -35.36 7.30 35.72
N GLY A 43 -35.99 7.89 34.71
CA GLY A 43 -36.03 9.34 34.57
C GLY A 43 -36.85 9.79 33.37
N GLY A 44 -38.15 9.99 33.58
CA GLY A 44 -39.04 10.59 32.58
C GLY A 44 -38.67 12.03 32.25
N GLY A 45 -39.01 12.48 31.04
CA GLY A 45 -38.84 13.89 30.66
C GLY A 45 -39.25 14.17 29.22
N ARG A 46 -40.37 14.86 29.05
CA ARG A 46 -40.88 15.40 27.78
C ARG A 46 -40.06 16.61 27.32
N GLY A 47 -39.87 16.72 26.01
CA GLY A 47 -39.90 18.00 25.30
C GLY A 47 -38.55 18.54 24.78
N GLY A 48 -38.57 19.09 23.56
CA GLY A 48 -37.50 19.95 23.06
C GLY A 48 -37.39 19.96 21.53
N ARG A 49 -38.14 20.85 20.87
CA ARG A 49 -37.86 21.28 19.48
C ARG A 49 -36.63 22.19 19.48
N GLY A 50 -35.74 21.98 18.51
CA GLY A 50 -34.54 22.79 18.25
C GLY A 50 -33.47 21.86 17.68
N GLY A 51 -32.75 22.12 16.62
CA GLY A 51 -32.57 23.25 15.72
C GLY A 51 -31.50 22.78 14.73
N GLN A 52 -31.56 23.34 13.52
CA GLN A 52 -30.44 23.54 12.60
C GLN A 52 -29.19 22.63 12.64
N GLU A 53 -28.97 22.04 11.46
CA GLU A 53 -27.72 22.07 10.67
C GLU A 53 -26.51 21.18 11.01
N SER A 54 -26.06 20.54 9.92
CA SER A 54 -24.68 20.13 9.64
C SER A 54 -24.07 19.01 10.49
N ARG A 55 -24.19 17.77 9.98
CA ARG A 55 -23.16 16.74 10.18
C ARG A 55 -22.84 16.04 8.86
N GLY A 56 -22.38 16.81 7.89
CA GLY A 56 -21.44 16.30 6.89
C GLY A 56 -20.14 16.01 7.63
N GLY A 57 -19.72 14.75 7.66
CA GLY A 57 -18.56 14.34 8.43
C GLY A 57 -18.17 12.90 8.17
N SER A 58 -18.02 12.54 6.89
CA SER A 58 -17.61 11.18 6.49
C SER A 58 -16.78 11.25 5.21
N SER A 59 -15.77 12.10 5.17
CA SER A 59 -14.93 12.23 3.95
C SER A 59 -13.44 12.41 4.22
N GLN A 60 -13.01 12.70 5.46
CA GLN A 60 -11.60 13.06 5.74
C GLN A 60 -10.72 11.88 6.19
N LYS A 61 -11.28 10.70 6.42
CA LYS A 61 -10.52 9.52 6.91
C LYS A 61 -9.92 8.67 5.79
N SER A 62 -10.50 8.70 4.58
CA SER A 62 -10.06 7.83 3.50
C SER A 62 -8.78 8.32 2.84
N SER A 63 -8.59 9.63 2.68
CA SER A 63 -7.36 10.19 2.08
C SER A 63 -6.13 9.90 2.93
N ASP A 64 -6.17 10.20 4.23
CA ASP A 64 -5.05 9.96 5.16
C ASP A 64 -4.64 8.48 5.25
N SER A 65 -5.59 7.55 5.07
CA SER A 65 -5.28 6.11 5.10
C SER A 65 -4.63 5.64 3.81
N SER A 66 -5.10 6.11 2.65
CA SER A 66 -4.49 5.79 1.35
C SER A 66 -3.10 6.39 1.21
N ASP A 67 -2.90 7.62 1.68
CA ASP A 67 -1.59 8.29 1.67
C ASP A 67 -0.58 7.48 2.51
N ARG A 68 -0.94 7.07 3.73
CA ARG A 68 -0.06 6.26 4.58
C ARG A 68 0.31 4.91 3.98
N MET A 69 -0.61 4.25 3.29
CA MET A 69 -0.30 2.98 2.61
C MET A 69 0.64 3.19 1.42
N THR A 70 0.46 4.30 0.72
CA THR A 70 1.33 4.70 -0.40
C THR A 70 2.75 5.00 0.10
N GLU A 71 2.90 5.74 1.20
CA GLU A 71 4.20 5.95 1.85
C GLU A 71 4.87 4.63 2.27
N GLN A 72 4.09 3.68 2.80
CA GLN A 72 4.60 2.36 3.16
C GLN A 72 5.07 1.56 1.93
N LEU A 73 4.37 1.64 0.80
CA LEU A 73 4.79 1.03 -0.46
C LEU A 73 6.17 1.54 -0.87
N TYR A 74 6.36 2.87 -0.90
CA TYR A 74 7.64 3.46 -1.29
C TYR A 74 8.76 3.13 -0.31
N ALA A 75 8.49 3.14 1.00
CA ALA A 75 9.48 2.78 2.01
C ALA A 75 9.93 1.31 1.88
N SER A 76 8.98 0.37 1.75
CA SER A 76 9.29 -1.05 1.56
C SER A 76 9.96 -1.33 0.22
N LEU A 77 9.60 -0.59 -0.84
CA LEU A 77 10.29 -0.68 -2.12
C LEU A 77 11.74 -0.22 -2.01
N ASN A 78 12.00 0.90 -1.32
CA ASN A 78 13.36 1.39 -1.14
C ASN A 78 14.24 0.36 -0.41
N GLU A 79 13.73 -0.20 0.70
CA GLU A 79 14.43 -1.28 1.42
C GLU A 79 14.71 -2.48 0.51
N LYS A 80 13.74 -2.88 -0.33
CA LYS A 80 13.91 -4.00 -1.26
C LYS A 80 14.94 -3.73 -2.35
N LEU A 81 14.98 -2.51 -2.88
CA LEU A 81 15.98 -2.10 -3.87
C LEU A 81 17.38 -2.05 -3.25
N ASP A 82 17.51 -1.55 -2.02
CA ASP A 82 18.78 -1.55 -1.28
C ASP A 82 19.26 -2.98 -0.97
N GLU A 83 18.35 -3.87 -0.54
CA GLU A 83 18.66 -5.29 -0.24
C GLU A 83 19.13 -6.05 -1.50
N THR A 84 18.43 -5.84 -2.62
CA THR A 84 18.70 -6.58 -3.86
C THR A 84 19.80 -5.96 -4.71
N GLY A 85 20.07 -4.66 -4.52
CA GLY A 85 20.94 -3.87 -5.39
C GLY A 85 20.44 -3.78 -6.83
N TYR A 86 19.12 -3.97 -7.05
CA TYR A 86 18.58 -4.04 -8.41
C TYR A 86 18.61 -2.68 -9.11
N CYS A 87 18.22 -1.58 -8.47
CA CYS A 87 18.41 -0.23 -9.02
C CYS A 87 19.42 0.54 -8.16
N GLN A 88 20.58 0.92 -8.71
CA GLN A 88 21.66 1.57 -7.94
C GLN A 88 21.61 3.10 -8.03
N THR A 89 21.08 3.64 -9.12
CA THR A 89 21.02 5.09 -9.38
C THR A 89 19.60 5.66 -9.27
N GLY A 90 18.71 4.89 -8.63
CA GLY A 90 17.29 5.20 -8.51
C GLY A 90 16.45 4.62 -9.64
N TYR A 91 15.16 4.95 -9.63
CA TYR A 91 14.18 4.46 -10.60
C TYR A 91 13.19 5.56 -10.99
N ILE A 92 12.51 5.34 -12.11
CA ILE A 92 11.34 6.10 -12.55
C ILE A 92 10.12 5.22 -12.35
N GLU A 93 9.08 5.78 -11.76
CA GLU A 93 7.78 5.14 -11.65
C GLU A 93 7.06 5.17 -13.01
N ILE A 94 6.62 4.01 -13.48
CA ILE A 94 5.84 3.86 -14.70
C ILE A 94 4.35 3.91 -14.37
N ASP A 95 3.93 3.18 -13.34
CA ASP A 95 2.53 3.06 -12.96
C ASP A 95 2.41 2.64 -11.49
N THR A 96 1.46 3.24 -10.78
CA THR A 96 1.06 2.85 -9.44
C THR A 96 -0.45 2.69 -9.39
N HIS A 97 -0.92 1.52 -8.99
CA HIS A 97 -2.34 1.22 -8.94
C HIS A 97 -2.70 0.28 -7.79
N GLN A 98 -3.94 0.39 -7.36
CA GLN A 98 -4.50 -0.41 -6.29
C GLN A 98 -5.44 -1.48 -6.85
N THR A 99 -5.27 -2.74 -6.43
CA THR A 99 -6.27 -3.82 -6.60
C THR A 99 -7.07 -3.98 -5.31
N GLU A 100 -8.05 -4.90 -5.28
CA GLU A 100 -8.89 -5.11 -4.10
C GLU A 100 -8.09 -5.49 -2.83
N ASP A 101 -6.93 -6.11 -3.02
CA ASP A 101 -6.13 -6.74 -1.98
C ASP A 101 -4.71 -6.18 -1.87
N ARG A 102 -4.21 -5.44 -2.86
CA ARG A 102 -2.80 -5.02 -2.94
C ARG A 102 -2.62 -3.64 -3.56
N LEU A 103 -1.49 -3.03 -3.24
CA LEU A 103 -0.98 -1.82 -3.89
C LEU A 103 0.24 -2.21 -4.72
N HIS A 104 0.23 -1.88 -6.01
CA HIS A 104 1.23 -2.28 -7.00
C HIS A 104 1.98 -1.06 -7.53
N LEU A 105 3.27 -1.23 -7.79
CA LEU A 105 4.14 -0.27 -8.44
C LEU A 105 4.96 -0.95 -9.53
N LEU A 106 4.94 -0.38 -10.73
CA LEU A 106 5.80 -0.73 -11.85
C LEU A 106 6.85 0.37 -12.03
N GLY A 107 8.11 -0.02 -12.16
CA GLY A 107 9.21 0.93 -12.31
C GLY A 107 10.30 0.46 -13.25
N GLU A 108 11.11 1.43 -13.67
CA GLU A 108 12.30 1.27 -14.50
C GLU A 108 13.51 1.86 -13.78
N CYS A 109 14.63 1.13 -13.69
CA CYS A 109 15.85 1.71 -13.12
C CYS A 109 16.41 2.80 -14.05
N ASN A 110 17.03 3.82 -13.46
CA ASN A 110 17.69 4.88 -14.22
C ASN A 110 18.92 4.40 -15.01
N GLU A 111 19.55 3.31 -14.54
CA GLU A 111 20.67 2.69 -15.23
C GLU A 111 20.28 1.46 -16.06
N THR A 112 21.08 1.18 -17.09
CA THR A 112 21.01 -0.07 -17.84
C THR A 112 21.69 -1.21 -17.08
N ALA A 113 21.27 -2.45 -17.35
CA ALA A 113 21.86 -3.65 -16.78
C ALA A 113 23.35 -3.77 -17.12
N SER A 114 24.16 -3.98 -16.09
CA SER A 114 25.54 -4.43 -16.26
C SER A 114 25.59 -5.92 -16.63
N ASP A 115 26.72 -6.40 -17.14
CA ASP A 115 26.93 -7.82 -17.41
C ASP A 115 26.68 -8.69 -16.17
N ASN A 116 27.03 -8.16 -14.99
CA ASN A 116 26.78 -8.80 -13.70
C ASN A 116 25.28 -8.85 -13.35
N ASP A 117 24.52 -7.80 -13.68
CA ASP A 117 23.06 -7.80 -13.46
C ASP A 117 22.37 -8.86 -14.33
N VAL A 118 22.76 -8.92 -15.62
CA VAL A 118 22.23 -9.93 -16.55
C VAL A 118 22.52 -11.33 -16.01
N PHE A 119 23.73 -11.57 -15.50
CA PHE A 119 24.10 -12.86 -14.91
C PHE A 119 23.28 -13.22 -13.65
N ASN A 120 23.07 -12.26 -12.75
CA ASN A 120 22.45 -12.51 -11.44
C ASN A 120 20.92 -12.56 -11.50
N PHE A 121 20.29 -11.70 -12.27
CA PHE A 121 18.82 -11.54 -12.28
C PHE A 121 18.14 -12.37 -13.37
N THR A 122 18.83 -12.70 -14.47
CA THR A 122 18.25 -13.59 -15.50
C THR A 122 18.24 -15.06 -15.05
N ARG A 123 19.16 -15.47 -14.16
CA ARG A 123 19.19 -16.85 -13.62
C ARG A 123 18.20 -17.09 -12.50
N LYS A 124 17.91 -16.08 -11.67
CA LYS A 124 17.02 -16.20 -10.51
C LYS A 124 15.53 -16.25 -10.89
N ASN A 125 15.19 -15.89 -12.13
CA ASN A 125 13.84 -16.01 -12.70
C ASN A 125 13.62 -17.30 -13.52
N SER A 126 14.49 -18.30 -13.38
CA SER A 126 14.25 -19.61 -13.98
C SER A 126 13.19 -20.37 -13.15
N PRO A 127 12.12 -20.90 -13.77
CA PRO A 127 11.01 -21.57 -13.07
C PRO A 127 11.43 -22.84 -12.33
#